data_AF-A0A645H147-F1
#
_entry.id   AF-A0A645H147-F1
#
_cell.length_a   1.000
_cell.length_b   1.000
_cell.length_c   1.000
_cell.angle_alpha   90.00
_cell.angle_beta   90.00
_cell.angle_gamma   90.00
#
_symmetry.space_group_name_H-M   'P 1'
#
loop_
_entity.id
_entity.type
_entity.pdbx_description
1 polymer ?
#
loop_
_entity_poly.entity_id
_entity_poly.type
_entity_poly.pdbx_seq_one_letter_code
_entity_poly.pdbx_strand_id
1 'polypeptide(L)'
;MINIEGILRENKNITIKYNDKTNIYFINDNKLSDNDFKLISLCYNHEELILVTEDKKIINCGKLILPAHRILNFNGFLETLKEESSK
;
A
#
# COMPACT_ATOMS: atom_id res chain seq x y z
N MET A 1 -11.70 -4.22 -9.63
CA MET A 1 -12.55 -3.74 -8.52
C MET A 1 -11.70 -3.69 -7.26
N ILE A 2 -11.79 -2.65 -6.44
CA ILE A 2 -10.99 -2.55 -5.19
C ILE A 2 -11.54 -3.56 -4.19
N ASN A 3 -10.70 -4.47 -3.68
CA ASN A 3 -11.09 -5.54 -2.75
C ASN A 3 -10.99 -5.08 -1.28
N ILE A 4 -11.82 -4.11 -0.89
CA ILE A 4 -11.78 -3.56 0.48
C ILE A 4 -12.10 -4.63 1.54
N GLU A 5 -13.05 -5.52 1.26
CA GLU A 5 -13.43 -6.59 2.20
C GLU A 5 -12.29 -7.58 2.44
N GLY A 6 -11.54 -7.96 1.40
CA GLY A 6 -10.33 -8.79 1.53
C GLY A 6 -9.28 -8.10 2.40
N ILE A 7 -9.00 -6.83 2.09
CA ILE A 7 -8.04 -6.01 2.85
C ILE A 7 -8.40 -5.97 4.35
N LEU A 8 -9.67 -5.73 4.69
CA LEU A 8 -10.14 -5.68 6.08
C LEU A 8 -10.11 -7.05 6.78
N ARG A 9 -10.35 -8.14 6.04
CA ARG A 9 -10.30 -9.51 6.58
C ARG A 9 -8.88 -9.89 7.02
N GLU A 10 -7.89 -9.53 6.22
CA GLU A 10 -6.48 -9.86 6.44
C GLU A 10 -5.80 -8.90 7.43
N ASN A 11 -6.26 -7.65 7.50
CA ASN A 11 -5.67 -6.61 8.34
C ASN A 11 -6.64 -6.20 9.46
N LYS A 12 -6.77 -7.01 10.50
CA LYS A 12 -7.82 -6.85 11.55
C LYS A 12 -7.77 -5.53 12.34
N ASN A 13 -6.67 -4.78 12.27
CA ASN A 13 -6.46 -3.53 13.02
C ASN A 13 -6.53 -2.27 12.14
N ILE A 14 -7.09 -2.37 10.93
CA ILE A 14 -7.25 -1.22 10.05
C ILE A 14 -8.71 -0.90 9.83
N THR A 15 -8.97 0.39 9.67
CA THR A 15 -10.26 0.94 9.26
C THR A 15 -10.08 1.63 7.92
N ILE A 16 -11.00 1.40 7.00
CA ILE A 16 -11.00 2.05 5.68
C ILE A 16 -12.36 2.73 5.51
N LYS A 17 -12.35 4.04 5.28
CA LYS A 17 -13.55 4.83 4.95
C LYS A 17 -13.31 5.58 3.66
N TYR A 18 -14.36 5.73 2.84
CA TYR A 18 -14.31 6.51 1.61
C TYR A 18 -15.30 7.68 1.69
N ASN A 19 -14.83 8.87 1.31
CA ASN A 19 -15.65 10.05 1.14
C ASN A 19 -15.81 10.32 -0.37
N ASP A 20 -17.02 10.08 -0.86
CA ASP A 20 -17.42 10.24 -2.26
C ASP A 20 -17.43 11.71 -2.73
N LYS A 21 -17.79 12.64 -1.84
CA LYS A 21 -17.81 14.08 -2.15
C LYS A 21 -16.42 14.63 -2.44
N THR A 22 -15.39 14.09 -1.78
CA THR A 22 -14.01 14.57 -1.94
C THR A 22 -13.08 13.59 -2.64
N ASN A 23 -13.55 12.38 -2.96
CA ASN A 23 -12.73 11.28 -3.49
C ASN A 23 -11.50 10.96 -2.62
N ILE A 24 -11.70 10.91 -1.30
CA ILE A 24 -10.63 10.66 -0.32
C ILE A 24 -10.91 9.37 0.43
N TYR A 25 -9.86 8.55 0.56
CA TYR A 25 -9.85 7.42 1.48
C TYR A 25 -9.22 7.82 2.82
N PHE A 26 -9.72 7.23 3.88
CA PHE A 26 -9.19 7.34 5.23
C PHE A 26 -8.78 5.96 5.70
N ILE A 27 -7.48 5.75 5.95
CA ILE A 27 -6.93 4.52 6.53
C ILE A 27 -6.41 4.85 7.93
N ASN A 28 -7.10 4.39 8.98
CA ASN A 28 -6.80 4.77 10.36
C ASN A 28 -6.57 6.28 10.50
N ASP A 29 -7.53 7.06 9.99
CA ASP A 29 -7.55 8.53 9.93
C ASP A 29 -6.49 9.20 9.01
N ASN A 30 -5.58 8.44 8.40
CA ASN A 30 -4.67 8.97 7.37
C ASN A 30 -5.40 9.15 6.05
N LYS A 31 -5.30 10.35 5.48
CA LYS A 31 -5.93 10.70 4.20
C LYS A 31 -5.07 10.24 3.02
N LEU A 32 -5.71 9.58 2.06
CA LEU A 32 -5.17 9.28 0.74
C LEU A 32 -6.12 9.77 -0.35
N SER A 33 -5.56 10.22 -1.47
CA SER A 33 -6.37 10.42 -2.66
C SER A 33 -6.87 9.07 -3.18
N ASP A 34 -7.94 9.09 -3.97
CA ASP A 34 -8.44 7.91 -4.68
C ASP A 34 -7.35 7.21 -5.53
N ASN A 35 -6.48 7.98 -6.19
CA ASN A 35 -5.38 7.41 -6.99
C ASN A 35 -4.32 6.72 -6.13
N ASP A 36 -3.93 7.33 -5.01
CA ASP A 36 -2.93 6.73 -4.11
C ASP A 36 -3.45 5.43 -3.50
N PHE A 37 -4.73 5.41 -3.12
CA PHE A 37 -5.36 4.20 -2.60
C PHE A 37 -5.50 3.11 -3.67
N LYS A 38 -5.86 3.49 -4.90
CA LYS A 38 -5.89 2.56 -6.05
C LYS A 38 -4.53 1.94 -6.32
N LEU A 39 -3.44 2.71 -6.18
CA LEU A 39 -2.08 2.20 -6.36
C LEU A 39 -1.75 1.14 -5.30
N ILE A 40 -2.06 1.39 -4.02
CA ILE A 40 -1.88 0.40 -2.95
C ILE A 40 -2.77 -0.83 -3.19
N SER A 41 -4.04 -0.64 -3.56
CA SER A 41 -4.97 -1.74 -3.84
C SER A 41 -4.55 -2.58 -5.04
N LEU A 42 -3.92 -1.98 -6.06
CA LEU A 42 -3.38 -2.72 -7.19
C LEU A 42 -2.31 -3.69 -6.73
N CYS A 43 -1.34 -3.23 -5.93
CA CYS A 43 -0.31 -4.10 -5.38
C CYS A 43 -0.88 -5.14 -4.41
N TYR A 44 -1.93 -4.82 -3.65
CA TYR A 44 -2.60 -5.81 -2.80
C TYR A 44 -3.18 -6.97 -3.61
N ASN A 45 -3.85 -6.67 -4.73
CA ASN A 45 -4.51 -7.69 -5.56
C ASN A 45 -3.54 -8.52 -6.43
N HIS A 46 -2.28 -8.10 -6.55
CA HIS A 46 -1.28 -8.68 -7.44
C HIS A 46 -0.02 -8.98 -6.66
N GLU A 47 0.08 -10.20 -6.11
CA GLU A 47 1.16 -10.62 -5.20
C GLU A 47 2.57 -10.48 -5.79
N GLU A 48 2.68 -10.51 -7.12
CA GLU A 48 3.91 -10.36 -7.88
C GLU A 48 4.48 -8.92 -7.89
N LEU A 49 3.68 -7.91 -7.53
CA LEU A 49 4.09 -6.52 -7.60
C LEU A 49 4.74 -6.03 -6.29
N ILE A 50 5.69 -5.11 -6.41
CA ILE A 50 6.23 -4.34 -5.27
C ILE A 50 5.93 -2.87 -5.52
N LEU A 51 5.37 -2.18 -4.52
CA LEU A 51 5.14 -0.75 -4.58
C LEU A 51 6.40 0.00 -4.17
N VAL A 52 7.05 0.66 -5.13
CA VAL A 52 8.23 1.51 -4.88
C VAL A 52 7.82 2.99 -5.01
N THR A 53 7.99 3.77 -3.94
CA THR A 53 7.63 5.20 -3.93
C THR A 53 8.40 5.94 -2.84
N GLU A 54 8.64 7.24 -3.05
CA GLU A 54 9.19 8.14 -2.02
C GLU A 54 8.09 8.92 -1.27
N ASP A 55 6.82 8.75 -1.66
CA ASP A 55 5.71 9.40 -0.97
C ASP A 55 5.47 8.75 0.40
N LYS A 56 5.86 9.47 1.45
CA LYS A 56 5.74 9.02 2.84
C LYS A 56 4.31 8.68 3.26
N LYS A 57 3.29 9.34 2.71
CA LYS A 57 1.88 9.03 3.03
C LYS A 57 1.49 7.68 2.44
N ILE A 58 1.89 7.41 1.20
CA ILE A 58 1.66 6.11 0.54
C ILE A 58 2.40 5.02 1.28
N ILE A 59 3.67 5.23 1.65
CA ILE A 59 4.46 4.26 2.43
C ILE A 59 3.76 3.96 3.77
N ASN A 60 3.39 4.99 4.53
CA ASN A 60 2.79 4.82 5.85
C ASN A 60 1.45 4.09 5.78
N CYS A 61 0.59 4.46 4.84
CA CYS A 61 -0.70 3.80 4.67
C CYS A 61 -0.57 2.39 4.09
N GLY A 62 0.30 2.22 3.10
CA GLY A 62 0.49 0.95 2.42
C GLY A 62 1.14 -0.09 3.34
N LYS A 63 1.99 0.29 4.30
CA LYS A 63 2.50 -0.62 5.34
C LYS A 63 1.41 -1.20 6.26
N LEU A 64 0.23 -0.58 6.30
CA LEU A 64 -0.93 -1.10 7.05
C LEU A 64 -1.72 -2.14 6.25
N ILE A 65 -1.51 -2.23 4.93
CA ILE A 65 -2.30 -3.06 4.01
C ILE A 65 -1.44 -4.15 3.36
N LEU A 66 -0.21 -3.81 2.98
CA LEU A 66 0.74 -4.66 2.28
C LEU A 66 1.80 -5.19 3.27
N PRO A 67 2.32 -6.41 3.05
CA PRO A 67 3.51 -6.88 3.73
C PRO A 67 4.68 -5.89 3.58
N ALA A 68 5.49 -5.71 4.63
CA ALA A 68 6.53 -4.69 4.66
C ALA A 68 7.56 -4.78 3.51
N HIS A 69 7.84 -5.99 3.02
CA HIS A 69 8.76 -6.21 1.89
C HIS A 69 8.16 -5.84 0.53
N ARG A 70 6.85 -5.55 0.45
CA ARG A 70 6.14 -5.21 -0.80
C ARG A 70 5.83 -3.71 -0.92
N ILE A 71 6.31 -2.91 0.02
CA ILE A 71 6.22 -1.46 -0.05
C ILE A 71 7.52 -0.81 0.42
N LEU A 72 8.25 -0.25 -0.54
CA LEU A 72 9.63 0.20 -0.35
C LEU A 72 9.79 1.63 -0.82
N ASN A 73 10.77 2.32 -0.26
CA ASN A 73 11.37 3.48 -0.91
C ASN A 73 12.44 3.00 -1.90
N PHE A 74 13.01 3.92 -2.67
CA PHE A 74 14.01 3.61 -3.68
C PHE A 74 15.23 2.89 -3.09
N ASN A 75 15.72 3.34 -1.94
CA ASN A 75 16.87 2.72 -1.28
C ASN A 75 16.58 1.27 -0.84
N GLY A 76 15.42 1.02 -0.21
CA GLY A 76 15.02 -0.34 0.18
C GLY A 76 14.83 -1.25 -1.02
N PHE A 77 14.33 -0.72 -2.14
CA PHE A 77 14.26 -1.46 -3.39
C PHE A 77 15.66 -1.84 -3.92
N LEU A 78 16.62 -0.91 -3.93
CA LEU A 78 18.00 -1.21 -4.32
C LEU A 78 18.67 -2.25 -3.41
N GLU A 79 18.39 -2.23 -2.11
CA GLU A 79 18.88 -3.25 -1.16
C GLU A 79 18.34 -4.63 -1.53
N THR A 80 17.04 -4.72 -1.84
CA THR A 80 16.40 -5.98 -2.29
C THR A 80 17.07 -6.56 -3.54
N LEU A 81 17.39 -5.72 -4.54
CA LEU A 81 18.07 -6.15 -5.75
C LEU A 81 19.50 -6.65 -5.50
N LYS A 82 20.23 -6.01 -4.56
CA LYS A 82 21.59 -6.44 -4.20
C LYS A 82 21.59 -7.81 -3.53
N GLU A 83 20.64 -8.04 -2.64
CA GLU A 83 20.47 -9.33 -1.97
C GLU A 83 20.14 -10.45 -2.96
N GLU A 84 19.31 -10.18 -3.96
CA GLU A 84 19.01 -11.15 -5.03
C GLU A 84 20.21 -11.43 -5.93
N SER A 85 20.99 -10.40 -6.28
CA SER A 85 22.21 -10.57 -7.10
C SER A 85 23.36 -11.30 -6.41
N SER A 86 23.25 -11.49 -5.08
CA SER A 86 24.26 -12.17 -4.26
C SER A 86 23.91 -13.65 -3.98
N LYS A 87 22.77 -14.13 -4.48
CA LYS A 87 22.34 -15.54 -4.44
C LYS A 87 22.74 -16.26 -5.73
#